data_AF-A0A1I5WEQ7-F1
#
_entry.id   AF-A0A1I5WEQ7-F1
#
_cell.length_a   1.000
_cell.length_b   1.000
_cell.length_c   1.000
_cell.angle_alpha   90.00
_cell.angle_beta   90.00
_cell.angle_gamma   90.00
#
_symmetry.space_group_name_H-M   'P 1'
#
loop_
_entity.id
_entity.type
_entity.pdbx_description
1 polymer ?
#
loop_
_entity_poly.entity_id
_entity_poly.type
_entity_poly.pdbx_seq_one_letter_code
_entity_poly.pdbx_strand_id
1 'polypeptide(L)'
;MKTARILLALPGLAALAYGIVLFLDYAAPAWPDSFTTLLWIGGGPIVNDAVFAPIAGVAGLLLARVLPQPWRGPMQVGAVLTAVLGFVAFPLLWRAYGVPPEPGLHDGNTWLGLLATLAVVWSAVLVVSVVRIVGVRRRAARKVRSHARS
;
A
#
# COMPACT_ATOMS: atom_id res chain seq x y z
N MET A 1 -21.15 -20.40 9.72
CA MET A 1 -20.93 -19.26 8.79
C MET A 1 -21.77 -18.02 9.10
N LYS A 2 -23.09 -18.12 9.31
CA LYS A 2 -23.94 -16.95 9.66
C LYS A 2 -23.52 -16.27 10.97
N THR A 3 -23.22 -17.04 12.01
CA THR A 3 -22.80 -16.50 13.33
C THR A 3 -21.51 -15.70 13.24
N ALA A 4 -20.49 -16.22 12.54
CA ALA A 4 -19.22 -15.50 12.33
C ALA A 4 -19.43 -14.19 11.54
N ARG A 5 -20.30 -14.19 10.53
CA ARG A 5 -20.65 -12.97 9.78
C ARG A 5 -21.33 -11.94 10.66
N ILE A 6 -22.25 -12.36 11.52
CA ILE A 6 -22.96 -11.48 12.45
C ILE A 6 -21.99 -10.93 13.51
N LEU A 7 -21.12 -11.78 14.06
CA LEU A 7 -20.11 -11.38 15.04
C LEU A 7 -19.08 -10.40 14.48
N LEU A 8 -18.84 -10.40 13.16
CA LEU A 8 -17.99 -9.41 12.50
C LEU A 8 -18.76 -8.15 12.06
N ALA A 9 -20.00 -8.33 11.59
CA ALA A 9 -20.81 -7.23 11.07
C ALA A 9 -21.34 -6.31 12.19
N LEU A 10 -21.78 -6.88 13.32
CA LEU A 10 -22.36 -6.08 14.41
C LEU A 10 -21.36 -5.09 15.01
N PRO A 11 -20.12 -5.47 15.37
CA PRO A 11 -19.13 -4.51 15.85
C PRO A 11 -18.78 -3.45 14.79
N GLY A 12 -18.68 -3.84 13.52
CA GLY A 12 -18.41 -2.90 12.43
C GLY A 12 -19.52 -1.87 12.25
N LEU A 13 -20.79 -2.30 12.29
CA LEU A 13 -21.95 -1.41 12.23
C LEU A 13 -22.06 -0.53 13.48
N ALA A 14 -21.76 -1.06 14.66
CA ALA A 14 -21.73 -0.28 15.89
C ALA A 14 -20.63 0.80 15.83
N ALA A 15 -19.43 0.46 15.34
CA ALA A 15 -18.34 1.41 15.14
C ALA A 15 -18.69 2.48 14.10
N LEU A 16 -19.36 2.10 13.00
CA LEU A 16 -19.84 3.05 11.98
C LEU A 16 -20.86 4.02 12.58
N ALA A 17 -21.88 3.51 13.29
CA ALA A 17 -22.90 4.33 13.93
C ALA A 17 -22.28 5.28 14.96
N TYR A 18 -21.35 4.79 15.78
CA TYR A 18 -20.64 5.61 16.75
C TYR A 18 -19.77 6.68 16.08
N GLY A 19 -19.08 6.34 14.99
CA GLY A 19 -18.31 7.31 14.20
C GLY A 19 -19.19 8.41 13.59
N ILE A 20 -20.41 8.08 13.15
CA ILE A 20 -21.38 9.06 12.66
C ILE A 20 -21.79 10.02 13.79
N VAL A 21 -22.06 9.50 14.99
CA VAL A 21 -22.39 10.34 16.16
C VAL A 21 -21.24 11.29 16.48
N LEU A 22 -20.01 10.77 16.59
CA LEU A 22 -18.82 11.61 16.82
C LEU A 22 -18.65 12.69 15.75
N PHE A 23 -18.88 12.33 14.49
CA PHE A 23 -18.77 13.30 13.40
C PHE A 23 -19.83 14.39 13.51
N LEU A 24 -21.07 14.04 13.88
CA LEU A 24 -22.15 15.03 14.07
C LEU A 24 -21.87 15.95 15.27
N ASP A 25 -21.36 15.41 16.37
CA ASP A 25 -20.96 16.19 17.54
C ASP A 25 -19.84 17.19 17.20
N TYR A 26 -18.91 16.80 16.32
CA TYR A 26 -17.87 17.68 15.79
C TYR A 26 -18.39 18.69 14.76
N ALA A 27 -19.20 18.25 13.80
CA ALA A 27 -19.53 19.00 12.59
C ALA A 27 -20.72 19.95 12.75
N ALA A 28 -21.72 19.58 13.58
CA ALA A 28 -22.92 20.39 13.76
C ALA A 28 -22.62 21.76 14.40
N PRO A 29 -21.75 21.88 15.43
CA PRO A 29 -21.40 23.17 16.02
C PRO A 29 -20.53 24.05 15.11
N ALA A 30 -19.78 23.44 14.19
CA ALA A 30 -18.82 24.09 13.31
C ALA A 30 -19.32 24.19 11.86
N TRP A 31 -20.64 24.18 11.66
CA TRP A 31 -21.23 24.37 10.33
C TRP A 31 -21.21 25.86 9.94
N PRO A 32 -20.79 26.23 8.71
CA PRO A 32 -20.49 25.39 7.54
C PRO A 32 -19.01 24.99 7.37
N ASP A 33 -18.10 25.43 8.23
CA ASP A 33 -16.65 25.23 8.07
C ASP A 33 -16.25 23.74 8.01
N SER A 34 -17.08 22.86 8.59
CA SER A 34 -16.95 21.41 8.56
C SER A 34 -17.14 20.78 7.16
N PHE A 35 -17.56 21.56 6.15
CA PHE A 35 -17.66 21.10 4.77
C PHE A 35 -16.31 20.63 4.21
N THR A 36 -15.21 21.28 4.60
CA THR A 36 -13.85 20.87 4.21
C THR A 36 -13.49 19.48 4.75
N THR A 37 -13.88 19.17 5.98
CA THR A 37 -13.71 17.84 6.57
C THR A 37 -14.55 16.79 5.84
N LEU A 38 -15.80 17.12 5.47
CA LEU A 38 -16.67 16.26 4.67
C LEU A 38 -16.05 15.96 3.28
N LEU A 39 -15.53 16.98 2.62
CA LEU A 39 -14.78 16.82 1.37
C LEU A 39 -13.51 16.00 1.57
N TRP A 40 -12.86 16.04 2.73
CA TRP A 40 -11.68 15.23 3.00
C TRP A 40 -12.05 13.76 3.23
N ILE A 41 -13.08 13.50 4.06
CA ILE A 41 -13.59 12.16 4.36
C ILE A 41 -14.11 11.47 3.10
N GLY A 42 -14.86 12.18 2.25
CA GLY A 42 -15.39 11.62 1.00
C GLY A 42 -14.37 11.67 -0.13
N GLY A 43 -13.66 12.79 -0.28
CA GLY A 43 -12.73 13.04 -1.38
C GLY A 43 -11.51 12.14 -1.35
N GLY A 44 -10.97 11.81 -0.17
CA GLY A 44 -9.84 10.88 -0.04
C GLY A 44 -10.12 9.51 -0.68
N PRO A 45 -11.16 8.78 -0.24
CA PRO A 45 -11.59 7.52 -0.85
C PRO A 45 -11.95 7.66 -2.33
N ILE A 46 -12.69 8.70 -2.72
CA ILE A 46 -13.07 8.90 -4.14
C ILE A 46 -11.83 9.07 -5.02
N VAL A 47 -10.86 9.89 -4.62
CA VAL A 47 -9.60 10.06 -5.36
C VAL A 47 -8.79 8.75 -5.36
N ASN A 48 -8.81 8.00 -4.26
CA ASN A 48 -8.17 6.68 -4.20
C ASN A 48 -8.73 5.72 -5.24
N ASP A 49 -10.04 5.53 -5.25
CA ASP A 49 -10.71 4.56 -6.12
C ASP A 49 -10.75 5.01 -7.57
N ALA A 50 -10.87 6.33 -7.83
CA ALA A 50 -10.97 6.87 -9.18
C ALA A 50 -9.60 7.10 -9.86
N VAL A 51 -8.53 7.33 -9.09
CA VAL A 51 -7.22 7.71 -9.64
C VAL A 51 -6.16 6.69 -9.28
N PHE A 52 -5.93 6.47 -7.99
CA PHE A 52 -4.80 5.64 -7.55
C PHE A 52 -5.01 4.15 -7.87
N ALA A 53 -6.22 3.62 -7.67
CA ALA A 53 -6.52 2.22 -7.98
C ALA A 53 -6.40 1.90 -9.49
N PRO A 54 -6.93 2.73 -10.43
CA PRO A 54 -6.72 2.53 -11.87
C PRO A 54 -5.25 2.62 -12.27
N ILE A 55 -4.50 3.61 -11.75
CA ILE A 55 -3.06 3.75 -12.03
C ILE A 55 -2.31 2.51 -11.55
N ALA A 56 -2.60 2.02 -10.34
CA ALA A 56 -2.01 0.79 -9.81
C ALA A 56 -2.36 -0.44 -10.67
N GLY A 57 -3.60 -0.54 -11.15
CA GLY A 57 -4.06 -1.59 -12.05
C GLY A 57 -3.33 -1.57 -13.39
N VAL A 58 -3.19 -0.39 -14.01
CA VAL A 58 -2.46 -0.21 -15.27
C VAL A 58 -0.97 -0.53 -15.10
N ALA A 59 -0.34 -0.05 -14.02
CA ALA A 59 1.05 -0.35 -13.72
C ALA A 59 1.26 -1.86 -13.51
N GLY A 60 0.37 -2.51 -12.75
CA GLY A 60 0.40 -3.96 -12.56
C GLY A 60 0.23 -4.74 -13.86
N LEU A 61 -0.66 -4.28 -14.75
CA LEU A 61 -0.87 -4.87 -16.07
C LEU A 61 0.35 -4.71 -16.98
N LEU A 62 0.96 -3.52 -17.02
CA LEU A 62 2.17 -3.25 -17.80
C LEU A 62 3.34 -4.10 -17.30
N LEU A 63 3.56 -4.16 -15.98
CA LEU A 63 4.57 -5.03 -15.38
C LEU A 63 4.33 -6.49 -15.74
N ALA A 64 3.08 -6.96 -15.72
CA ALA A 64 2.75 -8.32 -16.12
C ALA A 64 3.02 -8.59 -17.61
N ARG A 65 2.84 -7.61 -18.49
CA ARG A 65 3.10 -7.75 -19.93
C ARG A 65 4.59 -7.74 -20.26
N VAL A 66 5.38 -6.92 -19.58
CA VAL A 66 6.81 -6.73 -19.88
C VAL A 66 7.68 -7.79 -19.19
N LEU A 67 7.34 -8.19 -17.95
CA LEU A 67 8.22 -9.05 -17.15
C LEU A 67 7.97 -10.55 -17.40
N PRO A 68 9.04 -11.35 -17.49
CA PRO A 68 8.93 -12.80 -17.50
C PRO A 68 8.34 -13.31 -16.18
N GLN A 69 7.61 -14.43 -16.22
CA GLN A 69 6.85 -14.97 -15.08
C GLN A 69 7.59 -15.01 -13.72
N PRO A 70 8.90 -15.36 -13.65
CA PRO A 70 9.63 -15.39 -12.38
C PRO A 70 9.74 -14.03 -11.68
N TRP A 71 9.72 -12.93 -12.44
CA TRP A 71 9.89 -11.56 -11.96
C TRP A 71 8.57 -10.90 -11.56
N ARG A 72 7.43 -11.37 -12.08
CA ARG A 72 6.13 -10.70 -11.92
C ARG A 72 5.73 -10.52 -10.45
N GLY A 73 5.80 -11.60 -9.67
CA GLY A 73 5.39 -11.57 -8.26
C GLY A 73 6.21 -10.59 -7.41
N PRO A 74 7.55 -10.72 -7.36
CA PRO A 74 8.39 -9.79 -6.60
C PRO A 74 8.24 -8.33 -7.06
N MET A 75 8.16 -8.07 -8.37
CA MET A 75 8.02 -6.70 -8.87
C MET A 75 6.65 -6.09 -8.55
N GLN A 76 5.57 -6.88 -8.58
CA GLN A 76 4.25 -6.41 -8.13
C GLN A 76 4.28 -6.00 -6.65
N VAL A 77 4.92 -6.80 -5.79
CA VAL A 77 5.08 -6.46 -4.36
C VAL A 77 5.92 -5.19 -4.19
N GLY A 78 7.05 -5.07 -4.89
CA GLY A 78 7.90 -3.87 -4.85
C GLY A 78 7.17 -2.61 -5.30
N ALA A 79 6.37 -2.69 -6.36
CA ALA A 79 5.56 -1.59 -6.85
C ALA A 79 4.48 -1.17 -5.85
N VAL A 80 3.76 -2.12 -5.25
CA VAL A 80 2.75 -1.84 -4.22
C VAL A 80 3.38 -1.19 -2.99
N LEU A 81 4.49 -1.73 -2.49
CA LEU A 81 5.20 -1.15 -1.35
C LEU A 81 5.71 0.26 -1.66
N THR A 82 6.20 0.51 -2.88
CA THR A 82 6.62 1.84 -3.31
C THR A 82 5.45 2.82 -3.29
N ALA A 83 4.28 2.42 -3.80
CA ALA A 83 3.09 3.26 -3.79
C ALA A 83 2.60 3.57 -2.37
N VAL A 84 2.55 2.57 -1.49
CA VAL A 84 2.16 2.74 -0.09
C VAL A 84 3.14 3.65 0.66
N LEU A 85 4.45 3.43 0.50
CA LEU A 85 5.47 4.28 1.10
C LEU A 85 5.39 5.71 0.59
N GLY A 86 5.16 5.90 -0.71
CA GLY A 86 4.93 7.21 -1.30
C GLY A 86 3.70 7.90 -0.70
N PHE A 87 2.59 7.18 -0.53
CA PHE A 87 1.36 7.71 0.04
C PHE A 87 1.52 8.11 1.51
N VAL A 88 2.22 7.29 2.30
CA VAL A 88 2.53 7.58 3.71
C VAL A 88 3.52 8.75 3.84
N ALA A 89 4.52 8.82 2.96
CA ALA A 89 5.51 9.89 2.97
C ALA A 89 4.96 11.20 2.41
N PHE A 90 3.99 11.18 1.51
CA PHE A 90 3.42 12.36 0.87
C PHE A 90 3.04 13.48 1.85
N PRO A 91 2.21 13.24 2.91
CA PRO A 91 1.89 14.29 3.86
C PRO A 91 3.12 14.78 4.64
N LEU A 92 4.10 13.91 4.92
CA LEU A 92 5.34 14.29 5.61
C LEU A 92 6.26 15.15 4.75
N LEU A 93 6.27 14.93 3.44
CA LEU A 93 7.04 15.70 2.47
C LEU A 93 6.38 17.03 2.10
N TRP A 94 5.04 17.06 2.09
CA TRP A 94 4.25 18.22 1.68
C TRP A 94 3.92 19.17 2.83
N ARG A 95 3.73 18.65 4.04
CA ARG A 95 3.30 19.47 5.18
C ARG A 95 4.50 20.13 5.84
N ALA A 96 4.66 21.44 5.62
CA ALA A 96 5.75 22.21 6.21
C ALA A 96 5.67 22.34 7.75
N TYR A 97 4.48 22.29 8.36
CA TYR A 97 4.33 22.41 9.82
C TYR A 97 3.10 21.65 10.36
N GLY A 98 3.29 20.93 11.47
CA GLY A 98 2.24 20.30 12.25
C GLY A 98 2.79 19.99 13.64
N VAL A 99 2.37 20.79 14.63
CA VAL A 99 2.84 20.75 16.04
C VAL A 99 4.33 21.15 16.16
N PRO A 100 4.75 21.87 17.23
CA PRO A 100 6.19 22.05 17.51
C PRO A 100 6.91 20.71 17.44
N PRO A 101 8.10 20.61 16.84
CA PRO A 101 8.81 19.34 16.71
C PRO A 101 8.93 18.70 18.09
N GLU A 102 8.26 17.56 18.29
CA GLU A 102 8.58 16.72 19.42
C GLU A 102 10.01 16.21 19.21
N PRO A 103 10.94 16.49 20.15
CA PRO A 103 12.33 16.08 19.99
C PRO A 103 12.42 14.58 19.68
N GLY A 104 13.04 14.23 18.55
CA GLY A 104 13.24 12.85 18.10
C GLY A 104 12.26 12.30 17.07
N LEU A 105 11.02 12.81 16.96
CA LEU A 105 10.04 12.31 15.98
C LEU A 105 10.02 13.12 14.68
N HIS A 106 10.24 14.44 14.79
CA HIS A 106 10.19 15.39 13.67
C HIS A 106 11.58 15.83 13.17
N ASP A 107 12.66 15.35 13.80
CA ASP A 107 14.04 15.72 13.46
C ASP A 107 14.61 14.89 12.29
N GLY A 108 13.91 13.83 11.89
CA GLY A 108 14.33 12.93 10.83
C GLY A 108 14.09 13.52 9.43
N ASN A 109 15.10 13.48 8.57
CA ASN A 109 14.94 13.83 7.16
C ASN A 109 14.05 12.79 6.45
N THR A 110 12.81 13.18 6.14
CA THR A 110 11.81 12.30 5.50
C THR A 110 12.27 11.77 4.15
N TRP A 111 12.99 12.56 3.35
CA TRP A 111 13.56 12.09 2.07
C TRP A 111 14.57 10.98 2.30
N LEU A 112 15.48 11.14 3.25
CA LEU A 112 16.47 10.10 3.59
C LEU A 112 15.78 8.83 4.10
N GLY A 113 14.78 8.97 4.98
CA GLY A 113 13.99 7.84 5.49
C GLY A 113 13.29 7.08 4.35
N LEU A 114 12.57 7.80 3.49
CA LEU A 114 11.87 7.21 2.34
C LEU A 114 12.84 6.49 1.40
N LEU A 115 13.93 7.15 1.00
CA LEU A 115 14.91 6.58 0.08
C LEU A 115 15.61 5.36 0.68
N ALA A 116 15.97 5.40 1.97
CA ALA A 116 16.57 4.27 2.66
C ALA A 116 15.60 3.07 2.72
N THR A 117 14.33 3.31 3.07
CA THR A 117 13.32 2.25 3.09
C THR A 117 13.06 1.67 1.70
N LEU A 118 12.96 2.51 0.67
CA LEU A 118 12.83 2.05 -0.71
C LEU A 118 14.05 1.22 -1.15
N ALA A 119 15.27 1.64 -0.79
CA ALA A 119 16.48 0.88 -1.10
C ALA A 119 16.44 -0.53 -0.47
N VAL A 120 16.00 -0.65 0.78
CA VAL A 120 15.83 -1.95 1.45
C VAL A 120 14.77 -2.80 0.73
N VAL A 121 13.60 -2.22 0.42
CA VAL A 121 12.52 -2.91 -0.28
C VAL A 121 13.00 -3.45 -1.62
N TRP A 122 13.61 -2.62 -2.45
CA TRP A 122 14.06 -3.01 -3.78
C TRP A 122 15.24 -3.99 -3.75
N SER A 123 16.10 -3.90 -2.73
CA SER A 123 17.14 -4.91 -2.48
C SER A 123 16.51 -6.28 -2.18
N ALA A 124 15.50 -6.35 -1.32
CA ALA A 124 14.79 -7.58 -1.03
C ALA A 124 14.07 -8.15 -2.26
N VAL A 125 13.40 -7.29 -3.04
CA VAL A 125 12.74 -7.66 -4.30
C VAL A 125 13.75 -8.26 -5.28
N LEU A 126 14.93 -7.66 -5.42
CA LEU A 126 16.00 -8.15 -6.28
C LEU A 126 16.49 -9.53 -5.84
N VAL A 127 16.81 -9.69 -4.54
CA VAL A 127 17.27 -10.97 -3.97
C VAL A 127 16.25 -12.09 -4.22
N VAL A 128 14.97 -11.84 -3.92
CA VAL A 128 13.90 -12.83 -4.12
C VAL A 128 13.73 -13.17 -5.60
N SER A 129 13.80 -12.17 -6.49
CA SER A 129 13.71 -12.38 -7.94
C SER A 129 14.82 -13.29 -8.44
N VAL A 130 16.08 -13.00 -8.06
CA VAL A 130 17.25 -13.79 -8.45
C VAL A 130 17.13 -15.23 -7.96
N VAL A 131 16.76 -15.44 -6.69
CA VAL A 131 16.58 -16.78 -6.11
C VAL A 131 15.52 -17.58 -6.87
N ARG A 132 14.39 -16.97 -7.22
CA ARG A 132 13.33 -17.61 -7.99
C ARG A 132 13.80 -18.02 -9.38
N ILE A 133 14.51 -17.15 -10.10
CA ILE A 133 15.02 -17.42 -11.45
C ILE A 133 16.00 -18.58 -11.43
N VAL A 134 16.96 -18.55 -10.50
CA VAL A 134 17.95 -19.63 -10.32
C VAL A 134 17.24 -20.95 -9.99
N GLY A 135 16.22 -20.92 -9.13
CA GLY A 135 15.40 -22.09 -8.79
C GLY A 135 14.67 -22.70 -9.99
N VAL A 136 14.03 -21.87 -10.83
CA VAL A 136 13.33 -22.31 -12.04
C VAL A 136 14.31 -22.96 -13.03
N ARG A 137 15.47 -22.32 -13.27
CA ARG A 137 16.52 -22.86 -14.16
C ARG A 137 17.06 -24.20 -13.67
N ARG A 138 17.33 -24.33 -12.36
CA ARG A 138 17.80 -25.59 -11.76
C ARG A 138 16.78 -26.72 -11.87
N ARG A 139 15.48 -26.43 -11.73
CA ARG A 139 14.41 -27.43 -11.90
C ARG A 139 14.32 -27.91 -13.35
N ALA A 140 14.40 -27.00 -14.32
CA ALA A 140 14.42 -27.36 -15.74
C ALA A 140 15.60 -28.27 -16.09
N ALA A 141 16.82 -27.93 -15.65
CA ALA A 141 18.02 -28.73 -15.88
C ALA A 141 17.91 -30.16 -15.29
N ARG A 142 17.30 -30.30 -14.11
CA ARG A 142 17.06 -31.63 -13.49
C ARG A 142 16.08 -32.49 -14.29
N LYS A 143 15.00 -31.90 -14.83
CA LYS A 143 13.98 -32.65 -15.60
C LYS A 143 14.53 -33.20 -16.92
N VAL A 144 15.43 -32.47 -17.58
CA VAL A 144 16.11 -32.95 -18.80
C VAL A 144 17.01 -34.16 -18.47
N ARG A 145 17.77 -34.07 -17.37
CA ARG A 145 18.68 -35.15 -16.96
C ARG A 145 17.98 -36.44 -16.54
N SER A 146 16.73 -36.37 -16.06
CA SER A 146 15.95 -37.57 -15.71
C SER A 146 15.37 -38.29 -16.93
N HIS A 147 15.00 -37.56 -18.00
CA HIS A 147 14.50 -38.17 -19.25
C HIS A 147 15.60 -38.81 -20.08
N ALA A 148 16.84 -38.29 -20.00
CA ALA A 148 17.98 -38.89 -20.69
C ALA A 148 18.49 -40.21 -20.05
N ARG A 149 17.87 -40.65 -18.94
CA ARG A 149 18.26 -41.86 -18.19
C ARG A 149 17.18 -42.96 -18.20
N SER A 150 16.04 -42.73 -18.84
CA SER A 150 14.99 -43.74 -19.08
C SER A 150 15.05 -44.23 -20.52
#